data_AF-A0AAV5F9F6-F1
#
_entry.id   AF-A0AAV5F9F6-F1
#
_cell.length_a   1.000
_cell.length_b   1.000
_cell.length_c   1.000
_cell.angle_alpha   90.00
_cell.angle_beta   90.00
_cell.angle_gamma   90.00
#
_symmetry.space_group_name_H-M   'P 1'
#
loop_
_entity.id
_entity.type
_entity.pdbx_description
1 polymer ?
#
loop_
_entity_poly.entity_id
_entity_poly.type
_entity_poly.pdbx_seq_one_letter_code
_entity_poly.pdbx_strand_id
1 'polypeptide(L)'
;MSFFFRMASRLRPSTPEEVVRSIKDSFLALHTRTHAKALEEVEKNISSLRLMLSGDGEIEPNQEQVLQISLEICKEDVLSLFVQNLPSLGWGVRKDLVHCWCILLRQKDNESYCCVQYIENHLELLDFLVG
;
A
#
# COMPACT_ATOMS: atom_id res chain seq x y z
N MET A 1 19.12 -22.95 -0.42
CA MET A 1 18.60 -22.85 -1.81
C MET A 1 17.10 -22.53 -1.79
N SER A 2 16.68 -21.39 -1.22
CA SER A 2 15.25 -21.08 -1.10
C SER A 2 14.89 -19.62 -1.37
N PHE A 3 15.85 -18.79 -1.76
CA PHE A 3 15.61 -17.37 -2.07
C PHE A 3 15.11 -17.13 -3.50
N PHE A 4 15.19 -18.12 -4.39
CA PHE A 4 14.83 -17.98 -5.80
C PHE A 4 13.43 -18.48 -6.17
N PHE A 5 12.75 -19.24 -5.32
CA PHE A 5 11.46 -19.87 -5.69
C PHE A 5 10.21 -19.03 -5.38
N ARG A 6 10.35 -17.86 -4.72
CA ARG A 6 9.21 -16.94 -4.49
C ARG A 6 9.03 -15.87 -5.58
N MET A 7 9.87 -15.82 -6.61
CA MET A 7 9.69 -14.90 -7.75
C MET A 7 8.70 -15.41 -8.81
N ALA A 8 8.31 -16.69 -8.76
CA ALA A 8 7.41 -17.29 -9.74
C ALA A 8 5.92 -17.05 -9.48
N SER A 9 5.55 -16.44 -8.35
CA SER A 9 4.25 -15.76 -8.20
C SER A 9 4.39 -14.34 -8.76
N ARG A 10 4.83 -14.26 -10.03
CA ARG A 10 4.82 -13.02 -10.80
C ARG A 10 3.48 -12.39 -10.59
N LEU A 11 3.49 -11.16 -10.10
CA LEU A 11 2.44 -10.15 -10.23
C LEU A 11 1.41 -10.67 -11.22
N ARG A 12 0.28 -11.23 -10.73
CA ARG A 12 -0.86 -11.39 -11.64
C ARG A 12 -1.04 -10.01 -12.27
N PRO A 13 -1.34 -9.90 -13.58
CA PRO A 13 -1.80 -8.64 -14.13
C PRO A 13 -3.15 -8.35 -13.48
N SER A 14 -3.07 -7.83 -12.26
CA SER A 14 -4.18 -7.36 -11.46
C SER A 14 -4.29 -5.89 -11.75
N THR A 15 -5.49 -5.46 -12.09
CA THR A 15 -5.74 -4.06 -12.35
C THR A 15 -5.45 -3.26 -11.07
N PRO A 16 -5.13 -1.96 -11.18
CA PRO A 16 -4.94 -1.10 -10.00
C PRO A 16 -6.08 -1.25 -8.98
N GLU A 17 -7.32 -1.36 -9.45
CA GLU A 17 -8.51 -1.54 -8.60
C GLU A 17 -8.52 -2.88 -7.87
N GLU A 18 -8.11 -3.97 -8.53
CA GLU A 18 -8.00 -5.28 -7.86
C GLU A 18 -6.92 -5.27 -6.78
N VAL A 19 -5.79 -4.61 -7.04
CA VAL A 19 -4.70 -4.48 -6.07
C VAL A 19 -5.17 -3.71 -4.84
N VAL A 20 -5.76 -2.53 -5.05
CA VAL A 20 -6.25 -1.68 -3.95
C VAL A 20 -7.37 -2.36 -3.18
N ARG A 21 -8.29 -3.06 -3.86
CA ARG A 21 -9.36 -3.83 -3.20
C ARG A 21 -8.79 -4.96 -2.35
N SER A 22 -7.83 -5.74 -2.87
CA SER A 22 -7.17 -6.82 -2.11
C SER A 22 -6.52 -6.28 -0.84
N ILE A 23 -5.82 -5.14 -0.95
CA ILE A 23 -5.20 -4.46 0.18
C ILE A 23 -6.28 -4.05 1.20
N LYS A 24 -7.31 -3.31 0.78
CA LYS A 24 -8.41 -2.86 1.62
C LYS A 24 -9.06 -4.01 2.38
N ASP A 25 -9.43 -5.07 1.68
CA ASP A 25 -10.06 -6.25 2.26
C ASP A 25 -9.17 -6.93 3.30
N SER A 26 -7.85 -6.98 3.07
CA SER A 26 -6.90 -7.54 4.04
C SER A 26 -6.79 -6.71 5.32
N PHE A 27 -6.80 -5.38 5.23
CA PHE A 27 -6.82 -4.49 6.41
C PHE A 27 -8.15 -4.56 7.17
N LEU A 28 -9.29 -4.61 6.46
CA LEU A 28 -10.60 -4.78 7.09
C LEU A 28 -10.73 -6.15 7.78
N ALA A 29 -10.09 -7.19 7.24
CA ALA A 29 -10.06 -8.52 7.84
C ALA A 29 -9.32 -8.56 9.19
N LEU A 30 -8.38 -7.64 9.46
CA LEU A 30 -7.69 -7.55 10.76
C LEU A 30 -8.67 -7.34 11.92
N HIS A 31 -9.80 -6.69 11.66
CA HIS A 31 -10.81 -6.34 12.66
C HIS A 31 -11.93 -7.38 12.81
N THR A 32 -12.04 -8.32 11.87
CA THR A 32 -13.24 -9.18 11.73
C THR A 32 -12.94 -10.67 11.69
N ARG A 33 -11.71 -11.11 11.37
CA ARG A 33 -11.33 -12.52 11.19
C ARG A 33 -10.23 -12.95 12.16
N THR A 34 -9.79 -14.21 12.05
CA THR A 34 -8.62 -14.73 12.75
C THR A 34 -7.39 -13.88 12.45
N HIS A 35 -6.96 -13.09 13.44
CA HIS A 35 -5.93 -12.05 13.32
C HIS A 35 -4.66 -12.51 12.60
N ALA A 36 -4.15 -13.71 12.90
CA ALA A 36 -2.91 -14.22 12.31
C ALA A 36 -2.97 -14.39 10.77
N LYS A 37 -4.08 -14.90 10.23
CA LYS A 37 -4.24 -15.09 8.77
C LYS A 37 -4.42 -13.76 8.05
N ALA A 38 -5.20 -12.85 8.65
CA ALA A 38 -5.40 -11.52 8.09
C ALA A 38 -4.08 -10.74 8.05
N LEU A 39 -3.27 -10.84 9.11
CA LEU A 39 -1.96 -10.19 9.18
C LEU A 39 -1.01 -10.72 8.09
N GLU A 40 -0.92 -12.04 7.90
CA GLU A 40 -0.10 -12.64 6.83
C GLU A 40 -0.49 -12.12 5.43
N GLU A 41 -1.79 -11.98 5.15
CA GLU A 41 -2.28 -11.41 3.88
C GLU A 41 -1.94 -9.93 3.74
N VAL A 42 -2.03 -9.15 4.82
CA VAL A 42 -1.56 -7.75 4.82
C VAL A 42 -0.06 -7.69 4.50
N GLU A 43 0.78 -8.53 5.12
CA GLU A 43 2.22 -8.50 4.84
C GLU A 43 2.53 -8.83 3.38
N LYS A 44 1.84 -9.82 2.80
CA LYS A 44 1.97 -10.17 1.37
C LYS A 44 1.54 -9.01 0.47
N ASN A 45 0.39 -8.42 0.75
CA ASN A 45 -0.16 -7.32 -0.04
C ASN A 45 0.74 -6.08 0.01
N ILE A 46 1.25 -5.70 1.18
CA ILE A 46 2.18 -4.56 1.31
C ILE A 46 3.52 -4.85 0.64
N SER A 47 4.05 -6.07 0.76
CA SER A 47 5.27 -6.46 0.06
C SER A 47 5.10 -6.39 -1.46
N SER A 48 3.96 -6.85 -1.98
CA SER A 48 3.62 -6.77 -3.40
C SER A 48 3.45 -5.33 -3.85
N LEU A 49 2.72 -4.50 -3.09
CA LEU A 49 2.55 -3.08 -3.38
C LEU A 49 3.90 -2.38 -3.46
N ARG A 50 4.80 -2.63 -2.50
CA ARG A 50 6.15 -2.06 -2.51
C ARG A 50 6.87 -2.36 -3.82
N LEU A 51 6.89 -3.63 -4.24
CA LEU A 51 7.53 -4.02 -5.49
C LEU A 51 6.91 -3.32 -6.72
N MET A 52 5.59 -3.15 -6.75
CA MET A 52 4.91 -2.42 -7.83
C MET A 52 5.27 -0.93 -7.85
N LEU A 53 5.45 -0.31 -6.68
CA LEU A 53 5.74 1.12 -6.54
C LEU A 53 7.23 1.45 -6.70
N SER A 54 8.13 0.61 -6.20
CA SER A 54 9.57 0.87 -6.17
C SER A 54 10.38 0.11 -7.22
N GLY A 55 9.81 -0.93 -7.83
CA GLY A 55 10.57 -1.92 -8.58
C GLY A 55 11.36 -2.88 -7.67
N ASP A 56 12.07 -3.82 -8.29
CA ASP A 56 12.89 -4.83 -7.62
C ASP A 56 14.40 -4.69 -7.87
N GLY A 57 14.81 -3.60 -8.54
CA GLY A 57 16.19 -3.30 -8.92
C GLY A 57 16.56 -3.73 -10.33
N GLU A 58 15.84 -4.70 -10.90
CA GLU A 58 15.99 -5.14 -12.30
C GLU A 58 14.87 -4.58 -13.18
N ILE A 59 13.67 -4.48 -12.62
CA ILE A 59 12.48 -3.96 -13.28
C ILE A 59 12.12 -2.62 -12.65
N GLU A 60 12.14 -1.57 -13.48
CA GLU A 60 11.67 -0.24 -13.08
C GLU A 60 10.15 -0.20 -12.93
N PRO A 61 9.61 0.57 -11.97
CA PRO A 61 8.17 0.69 -11.78
C PRO A 61 7.50 1.45 -12.94
N ASN A 62 6.39 0.92 -13.43
CA ASN A 62 5.56 1.59 -14.44
C ASN A 62 4.86 2.81 -13.82
N GLN A 63 5.29 4.02 -14.19
CA GLN A 63 4.79 5.26 -13.61
C GLN A 63 3.29 5.48 -13.81
N GLU A 64 2.73 5.06 -14.95
CA GLU A 64 1.28 5.16 -15.19
C GLU A 64 0.50 4.25 -14.24
N GLN A 65 0.98 3.02 -14.04
CA GLN A 65 0.39 2.09 -13.08
C GLN A 65 0.51 2.60 -11.64
N VAL A 66 1.65 3.17 -11.26
CA VAL A 66 1.88 3.78 -9.94
C VAL A 66 0.91 4.92 -9.69
N LEU A 67 0.70 5.79 -10.67
CA LEU A 67 -0.27 6.89 -10.59
C LEU A 67 -1.70 6.35 -10.40
N GLN A 68 -2.12 5.36 -11.21
CA GLN A 68 -3.45 4.76 -11.10
C GLN A 68 -3.69 4.09 -9.74
N ILE A 69 -2.70 3.37 -9.21
CA ILE A 69 -2.78 2.79 -7.86
C ILE A 69 -2.94 3.89 -6.80
N SER A 70 -2.23 5.02 -6.96
CA SER A 70 -2.30 6.13 -6.00
C SER A 70 -3.66 6.81 -5.99
N LEU A 71 -4.23 7.04 -7.17
CA LEU A 71 -5.58 7.56 -7.32
C LEU A 71 -6.61 6.64 -6.67
N GLU A 72 -6.49 5.33 -6.91
CA GLU A 72 -7.44 4.36 -6.38
C GLU A 72 -7.27 4.16 -4.86
N ILE A 73 -6.05 4.21 -4.31
CA ILE A 73 -5.82 4.21 -2.85
C ILE A 73 -6.52 5.38 -2.18
N CYS A 74 -6.47 6.58 -2.77
CA CYS A 74 -7.16 7.76 -2.26
C CYS A 74 -8.68 7.60 -2.38
N LYS A 75 -9.16 7.14 -3.53
CA LYS A 75 -10.60 6.92 -3.80
C LYS A 75 -11.24 5.89 -2.88
N GLU A 76 -10.51 4.84 -2.51
CA GLU A 76 -11.00 3.75 -1.67
C GLU A 76 -10.69 3.94 -0.17
N ASP A 77 -10.20 5.11 0.25
CA ASP A 77 -9.83 5.45 1.63
C ASP A 77 -8.78 4.50 2.26
N VAL A 78 -7.96 3.88 1.42
CA VAL A 78 -6.95 2.91 1.88
C VAL A 78 -5.80 3.61 2.60
N LEU A 79 -5.50 4.87 2.25
CA LEU A 79 -4.48 5.65 2.94
C LEU A 79 -4.79 5.83 4.44
N SER A 80 -6.06 6.05 4.77
CA SER A 80 -6.52 6.13 6.17
C SER A 80 -6.35 4.80 6.91
N LEU A 81 -6.64 3.68 6.25
CA LEU A 81 -6.43 2.34 6.82
C LEU A 81 -4.95 2.08 7.13
N PHE A 82 -4.04 2.56 6.28
CA PHE A 82 -2.60 2.42 6.50
C PHE A 82 -2.15 3.11 7.78
N VAL A 83 -2.60 4.35 8.02
CA VAL A 83 -2.28 5.11 9.24
C VAL A 83 -2.81 4.39 10.46
N GLN A 84 -4.11 4.14 10.49
CA GLN A 84 -4.81 3.62 11.68
C GLN A 84 -4.28 2.25 12.11
N ASN A 85 -3.88 1.41 11.15
CA ASN A 85 -3.37 0.07 11.42
C ASN A 85 -1.85 0.02 11.58
N LEU A 86 -1.12 1.11 11.33
CA LEU A 86 0.35 1.13 11.46
C LEU A 86 0.85 0.56 12.81
N PRO A 87 0.22 0.84 13.97
CA PRO A 87 0.68 0.31 15.26
C PRO A 87 0.44 -1.19 15.48
N SER A 88 -0.42 -1.85 14.69
CA SER A 88 -0.69 -3.29 14.81
C SER A 88 0.24 -4.15 13.96
N LEU A 89 0.94 -3.55 12.98
CA LEU A 89 1.81 -4.27 12.04
C LEU A 89 3.18 -4.58 12.62
N GLY A 90 3.84 -5.61 12.11
CA GLY A 90 5.24 -5.92 12.42
C GLY A 90 6.20 -4.86 11.87
N TRP A 91 7.38 -4.71 12.49
CA TRP A 91 8.38 -3.69 12.12
C TRP A 91 8.76 -3.70 10.63
N GLY A 92 8.98 -4.89 10.05
CA GLY A 92 9.32 -5.02 8.63
C GLY A 92 8.23 -4.46 7.72
N VAL A 93 6.97 -4.78 8.00
CA VAL A 93 5.81 -4.31 7.23
C VAL A 93 5.62 -2.81 7.40
N ARG A 94 5.83 -2.25 8.61
CA ARG A 94 5.78 -0.80 8.81
C ARG A 94 6.80 -0.07 7.94
N LYS A 95 8.03 -0.58 7.84
CA LYS A 95 9.06 0.01 6.97
C LYS A 95 8.64 -0.01 5.50
N ASP A 96 8.12 -1.14 5.02
CA ASP A 96 7.64 -1.27 3.65
C ASP A 96 6.45 -0.32 3.39
N LEU A 97 5.53 -0.19 4.36
CA LEU A 97 4.37 0.69 4.26
C LEU A 97 4.77 2.17 4.21
N VAL A 98 5.70 2.60 5.07
CA VAL A 98 6.26 3.96 5.05
C VAL A 98 6.98 4.24 3.73
N HIS A 99 7.69 3.25 3.17
CA HIS A 99 8.33 3.39 1.86
C HIS A 99 7.29 3.58 0.74
N CYS A 100 6.23 2.76 0.73
CA CYS A 100 5.12 2.91 -0.20
C CYS A 100 4.50 4.31 -0.08
N TRP A 101 4.18 4.73 1.15
CA TRP A 101 3.64 6.05 1.45
C TRP A 101 4.48 7.18 0.83
N CYS A 102 5.81 7.14 1.03
CA CYS A 102 6.71 8.16 0.48
C CYS A 102 6.64 8.27 -1.05
N ILE A 103 6.35 7.18 -1.75
CA ILE A 103 6.19 7.14 -3.21
C ILE A 103 4.82 7.68 -3.60
N LEU A 104 3.76 7.22 -2.92
CA LEU A 104 2.37 7.64 -3.16
C LEU A 104 2.19 9.16 -2.99
N LEU A 105 2.76 9.75 -1.94
CA LEU A 105 2.73 11.20 -1.69
C LEU A 105 3.32 12.05 -2.82
N ARG A 106 4.25 11.48 -3.60
CA ARG A 106 4.92 12.19 -4.68
C ARG A 106 4.20 12.04 -6.02
N GLN A 107 3.14 11.24 -6.07
CA GLN A 107 2.38 11.06 -7.30
C GLN A 107 1.54 12.29 -7.61
N LYS A 108 1.78 12.82 -8.81
CA LYS A 108 1.15 14.02 -9.31
C LYS A 108 0.15 13.64 -10.38
N ASP A 109 -1.10 14.01 -10.18
CA ASP A 109 -2.12 13.99 -11.22
C ASP A 109 -2.31 15.41 -11.76
N ASN A 110 -1.88 15.62 -13.00
CA ASN A 110 -1.84 16.91 -13.69
C ASN A 110 -1.03 17.99 -12.91
N GLU A 111 -1.69 18.85 -12.14
CA GLU A 111 -1.08 19.92 -11.34
C GLU A 111 -1.14 19.68 -9.83
N SER A 112 -1.79 18.61 -9.37
CA SER A 112 -2.04 18.34 -7.96
C SER A 112 -1.46 17.02 -7.47
N TYR A 113 -1.14 16.94 -6.18
CA TYR A 113 -0.69 15.71 -5.54
C TYR A 113 -1.89 15.01 -4.90
N CYS A 114 -2.36 13.91 -5.51
CA CYS A 114 -3.59 13.23 -5.11
C CYS A 114 -3.61 12.84 -3.62
N CYS A 115 -2.52 12.24 -3.13
CA CYS A 115 -2.40 11.85 -1.73
C CYS A 115 -2.27 13.05 -0.77
N VAL A 116 -1.70 14.17 -1.23
CA VAL A 116 -1.59 15.38 -0.40
C VAL A 116 -2.98 16.01 -0.23
N GLN A 117 -3.73 16.15 -1.33
CA GLN A 117 -5.13 16.61 -1.28
C GLN A 117 -6.00 15.69 -0.42
N TYR A 118 -5.77 14.37 -0.46
CA TYR A 118 -6.45 13.45 0.41
C TYR A 118 -6.17 13.78 1.89
N ILE A 119 -4.90 13.96 2.27
CA ILE A 119 -4.51 14.30 3.65
C ILE A 119 -5.05 15.66 4.09
N GLU A 120 -5.07 16.66 3.21
CA GLU A 120 -5.65 17.98 3.50
C GLU A 120 -7.15 17.89 3.88
N ASN A 121 -7.87 16.90 3.35
CA ASN A 121 -9.27 16.64 3.70
C ASN A 121 -9.43 15.69 4.90
N HIS A 122 -8.35 15.08 5.41
CA HIS A 122 -8.32 14.10 6.50
C HIS A 122 -7.19 14.42 7.49
N LEU A 123 -7.22 15.63 8.07
CA LEU A 123 -6.16 16.13 8.96
C LEU A 123 -5.96 15.28 10.22
N GLU A 124 -6.98 14.54 10.65
CA GLU A 124 -6.90 13.60 11.77
C GLU A 124 -5.84 12.50 11.57
N LEU A 125 -5.48 12.21 10.31
CA LEU A 125 -4.39 11.29 9.99
C LEU A 125 -3.04 11.84 10.44
N LEU A 126 -2.84 13.16 10.37
CA LEU A 126 -1.62 13.79 10.85
C LEU A 126 -1.55 13.75 12.38
N ASP A 127 -2.69 13.97 13.05
CA ASP A 127 -2.76 13.85 14.51
C ASP A 127 -2.40 12.44 14.99
N PHE A 128 -2.86 11.40 14.27
CA PHE A 128 -2.50 10.02 14.57
C PHE A 128 -1.00 9.72 14.35
N LEU A 129 -0.37 10.34 13.34
CA LEU A 129 1.05 10.12 13.04
C LEU A 129 1.99 10.83 14.02
N VAL A 130 1.54 11.93 14.64
CA VAL A 130 2.34 12.75 15.56
C VAL A 130 2.08 12.40 17.03
N GLY A 131 0.86 11.98 17.37
CA GLY A 131 0.43 11.60 18.72
C GLY A 131 0.98 10.26 19.20
#